data_AF-A0A2H9L0K2-F1
#
_entry.id   AF-A0A2H9L0K2-F1
#
_cell.length_a   1.000
_cell.length_b   1.000
_cell.length_c   1.000
_cell.angle_alpha   90.00
_cell.angle_beta   90.00
_cell.angle_gamma   90.00
#
_symmetry.space_group_name_H-M   'P 1'
#
loop_
_entity.id
_entity.type
_entity.pdbx_description
1 polymer ?
#
loop_
_entity_poly.entity_id
_entity_poly.type
_entity_poly.pdbx_seq_one_letter_code
_entity_poly.pdbx_strand_id
1 'polypeptide(L)'
;MKRANNKTSAGFWKRADDALSKPVRARKAMNLSRLSRITKKDEMVLIAGKVLGDGELSHPLTIAALGFSKSALDAIKRAGGKIATVAQLREKNPKGEGLRILI
;
A
#
# COMPACT_ATOMS: atom_id res chain seq x y z
N MET A 1 10.59 25.22 -21.28
CA MET A 1 9.59 24.86 -22.31
C MET A 1 8.82 23.62 -21.87
N LYS A 2 7.48 23.76 -21.80
CA LYS A 2 6.37 22.79 -21.71
C LYS A 2 6.78 21.33 -21.44
N ARG A 3 6.24 20.69 -20.39
CA ARG A 3 5.07 19.81 -20.55
C ARG A 3 4.34 19.55 -19.22
N ALA A 4 3.09 19.99 -19.23
CA ALA A 4 1.91 19.38 -18.63
C ALA A 4 2.05 18.63 -17.29
N ASN A 5 1.38 19.18 -16.29
CA ASN A 5 0.47 18.46 -15.40
C ASN A 5 0.16 17.02 -15.89
N ASN A 6 0.89 16.02 -15.39
CA ASN A 6 0.34 14.67 -15.27
C ASN A 6 -0.37 14.59 -13.91
N LYS A 7 -1.41 15.42 -13.79
CA LYS A 7 -2.60 15.06 -13.02
C LYS A 7 -3.14 13.79 -13.72
N THR A 8 -3.69 12.88 -12.94
CA THR A 8 -4.32 11.63 -13.41
C THR A 8 -3.35 10.46 -13.63
N SER A 9 -3.50 9.47 -12.75
CA SER A 9 -3.25 8.04 -12.95
C SER A 9 -1.84 7.49 -13.27
N ALA A 10 -1.14 7.97 -14.29
CA ALA A 10 0.14 7.40 -14.73
C ALA A 10 1.30 7.68 -13.76
N GLY A 11 1.24 8.79 -13.01
CA GLY A 11 2.28 9.17 -12.05
C GLY A 11 2.28 8.34 -10.77
N PHE A 12 1.17 7.70 -10.42
CA PHE A 12 1.10 6.82 -9.24
C PHE A 12 1.94 5.58 -9.46
N TRP A 13 1.69 4.86 -10.55
CA TRP A 13 2.42 3.64 -10.88
C TRP A 13 3.90 3.89 -11.13
N LYS A 14 4.25 5.01 -11.75
CA LYS A 14 5.66 5.41 -11.88
C LYS A 14 6.34 5.58 -10.52
N ARG A 15 5.69 6.25 -9.57
CA ARG A 15 6.21 6.38 -8.19
C ARG A 15 6.20 5.06 -7.42
N ALA A 16 5.22 4.20 -7.68
CA ALA A 16 5.15 2.86 -7.13
C ALA A 16 6.33 2.02 -7.59
N ASP A 17 6.58 1.97 -8.90
CA ASP A 17 7.70 1.26 -9.49
C ASP A 17 9.03 1.81 -8.97
N ASP A 18 9.19 3.14 -8.91
CA ASP A 18 10.40 3.76 -8.34
C ASP A 18 10.60 3.34 -6.87
N ALA A 19 9.53 3.31 -6.07
CA ALA A 19 9.60 2.90 -4.66
C ALA A 19 9.86 1.39 -4.49
N LEU A 20 9.27 0.56 -5.33
CA LEU A 20 9.47 -0.89 -5.35
C LEU A 20 10.87 -1.26 -5.85
N SER A 21 11.44 -0.46 -6.75
CA SER A 21 12.79 -0.63 -7.30
C SER A 21 13.89 -0.25 -6.28
N LYS A 22 13.56 0.49 -5.22
CA LYS A 22 14.54 0.83 -4.17
C LYS A 22 15.15 -0.42 -3.53
N PRO A 23 16.44 -0.40 -3.14
CA PRO A 23 17.07 -1.50 -2.41
C PRO A 23 16.34 -1.82 -1.11
N VAL A 24 16.33 -3.09 -0.69
CA VAL A 24 15.64 -3.56 0.53
C VAL A 24 16.01 -2.73 1.77
N ARG A 25 17.28 -2.36 1.93
CA ARG A 25 17.79 -1.51 3.03
C ARG A 25 17.16 -0.11 3.11
N ALA A 26 16.67 0.41 1.98
CA ALA A 26 16.04 1.73 1.91
C ALA A 26 14.51 1.65 2.05
N ARG A 27 13.93 0.44 2.05
CA ARG A 27 12.49 0.22 2.22
C ARG A 27 12.16 0.21 3.70
N LYS A 28 11.20 1.02 4.13
CA LYS A 28 10.78 1.04 5.53
C LYS A 28 9.80 -0.09 5.79
N ALA A 29 9.93 -0.71 6.96
CA ALA A 29 8.89 -1.57 7.48
C ALA A 29 7.73 -0.70 8.02
N MET A 30 6.49 -1.16 7.82
CA MET A 30 5.31 -0.44 8.25
C MET A 30 4.49 -1.25 9.23
N ASN A 31 4.19 -0.64 10.38
CA ASN A 31 3.39 -1.27 11.43
C ASN A 31 1.88 -1.02 11.17
N LEU A 32 1.06 -1.97 11.62
CA LEU A 32 -0.40 -1.87 11.50
C LEU A 32 -0.97 -0.68 12.28
N SER A 33 -0.42 -0.37 13.45
CA SER A 33 -0.80 0.82 14.23
C SER A 33 -0.65 2.11 13.43
N ARG A 34 0.44 2.22 12.66
CA ARG A 34 0.69 3.37 11.79
C ARG A 34 -0.29 3.41 10.63
N LEU A 35 -0.58 2.26 10.03
CA LEU A 35 -1.57 2.15 8.96
C LEU A 35 -2.95 2.59 9.44
N SER A 36 -3.41 2.07 10.57
CA SER A 36 -4.73 2.41 11.13
C SER A 36 -4.93 3.92 11.29
N ARG A 37 -3.89 4.65 11.74
CA ARG A 37 -3.93 6.11 11.96
C ARG A 37 -3.95 6.95 10.67
N ILE A 38 -3.26 6.51 9.63
CA ILE A 38 -3.08 7.31 8.40
C ILE A 38 -4.10 6.98 7.32
N THR A 39 -4.67 5.77 7.37
CA THR A 39 -5.60 5.24 6.39
C THR A 39 -7.04 5.43 6.85
N LYS A 40 -7.97 5.42 5.91
CA LYS A 40 -9.41 5.47 6.14
C LYS A 40 -10.05 4.11 5.85
N LYS A 41 -11.26 3.94 6.36
CA LYS A 41 -12.09 2.76 6.11
C LYS A 41 -12.30 2.60 4.59
N ASP A 42 -12.19 1.35 4.13
CA ASP A 42 -12.36 0.95 2.72
C ASP A 42 -11.35 1.60 1.74
N GLU A 43 -10.24 2.16 2.25
CA GLU A 43 -9.16 2.70 1.42
C GLU A 43 -8.29 1.58 0.83
N MET A 44 -7.69 1.84 -0.33
CA MET A 44 -6.75 0.94 -0.99
C MET A 44 -5.34 1.52 -0.92
N VAL A 45 -4.42 0.74 -0.34
CA VAL A 45 -3.10 1.23 0.03
C VAL A 45 -2.01 0.30 -0.50
N LEU A 46 -1.00 0.90 -1.12
CA LEU A 46 0.20 0.22 -1.61
C LEU A 46 1.39 0.57 -0.72
N ILE A 47 2.07 -0.43 -0.19
CA ILE A 47 3.21 -0.29 0.71
C ILE A 47 4.44 -0.84 0.00
N ALA A 48 5.42 0.03 -0.27
CA ALA A 48 6.68 -0.33 -0.92
C ALA A 48 7.70 -0.96 0.06
N GLY A 49 7.21 -1.83 0.94
CA GLY A 49 7.97 -2.39 2.06
C GLY A 49 7.29 -3.59 2.70
N LYS A 50 7.84 -4.02 3.83
CA LYS A 50 7.28 -5.14 4.62
C LYS A 50 6.29 -4.60 5.65
N VAL A 51 5.12 -5.21 5.74
CA VAL A 51 4.13 -4.91 6.78
C VAL A 51 4.37 -5.82 7.98
N LEU A 52 4.47 -5.21 9.15
CA LEU A 52 4.64 -5.88 10.43
C LEU A 52 3.35 -5.79 11.23
N GLY A 53 2.98 -6.90 11.86
CA GLY A 53 1.79 -7.03 12.70
C GLY A 53 1.94 -6.42 14.09
N ASP A 54 2.54 -5.23 14.18
CA ASP A 54 2.67 -4.49 15.42
C ASP A 54 1.53 -3.48 15.54
N GLY A 55 0.64 -3.73 16.49
CA GLY A 55 -0.62 -3.00 16.71
C GLY A 55 -1.83 -3.58 15.99
N GLU A 56 -2.96 -2.88 16.13
CA GLU A 56 -4.26 -3.31 15.60
C GLU A 56 -4.73 -2.43 14.45
N LEU A 57 -5.45 -3.04 13.52
CA LEU A 57 -6.12 -2.35 12.44
C LEU A 57 -7.55 -2.03 12.90
N SER A 58 -7.87 -0.76 13.09
CA SER A 58 -9.15 -0.33 13.67
C SER A 58 -10.31 -0.36 12.67
N HIS A 59 -10.00 -0.47 11.38
CA HIS A 59 -11.00 -0.46 10.30
C HIS A 59 -10.58 -1.37 9.15
N PRO A 60 -11.54 -1.94 8.41
CA PRO A 60 -11.24 -2.77 7.26
C PRO A 60 -10.72 -1.91 6.10
N LEU A 61 -9.62 -2.34 5.49
CA LEU A 61 -9.05 -1.71 4.30
C LEU A 61 -8.32 -2.72 3.42
N THR A 62 -7.98 -2.32 2.20
CA THR A 62 -7.28 -3.18 1.24
C THR A 62 -5.80 -2.83 1.19
N ILE A 63 -4.94 -3.75 1.61
CA ILE A 63 -3.49 -3.55 1.70
C ILE A 63 -2.79 -4.38 0.64
N ALA A 64 -1.99 -3.73 -0.19
CA ALA A 64 -0.98 -4.36 -1.03
C ALA A 64 0.41 -4.02 -0.56
N ALA A 65 1.25 -5.02 -0.38
CA ALA A 65 2.63 -4.85 0.04
C ALA A 65 3.54 -5.86 -0.65
N LEU A 66 4.86 -5.62 -0.59
CA LEU A 66 5.87 -6.57 -1.06
C LEU A 66 5.99 -7.80 -0.15
N GLY A 67 5.62 -7.66 1.12
CA GLY A 67 5.63 -8.77 2.06
C GLY A 67 4.89 -8.44 3.33
N PHE A 68 4.37 -9.48 3.97
CA PHE A 68 3.64 -9.40 5.23
C PHE A 68 4.28 -10.34 6.26
N SER A 69 4.34 -9.93 7.52
CA SER A 69 4.61 -10.86 8.61
C SER A 69 3.39 -11.76 8.85
N LYS A 70 3.59 -12.95 9.44
CA LYS A 70 2.49 -13.84 9.83
C LYS A 70 1.49 -13.12 10.73
N SER A 71 2.00 -12.41 11.74
CA SER A 71 1.19 -11.57 12.63
C SER A 71 0.40 -10.48 11.89
N ALA A 72 0.96 -9.88 10.84
CA ALA A 72 0.25 -8.87 10.05
C ALA A 72 -0.92 -9.48 9.29
N LEU A 73 -0.71 -10.64 8.65
CA LEU A 73 -1.77 -11.34 7.92
C LEU A 73 -2.94 -11.67 8.85
N ASP A 74 -2.65 -12.18 10.05
CA ASP A 74 -3.67 -12.54 11.02
C ASP A 74 -4.44 -11.31 11.52
N ALA A 75 -3.74 -10.23 11.86
CA ALA A 75 -4.38 -9.00 12.32
C ALA A 75 -5.22 -8.32 11.22
N ILE A 76 -4.76 -8.31 9.97
CA ILE A 76 -5.54 -7.78 8.83
C ILE A 76 -6.81 -8.62 8.62
N LYS A 77 -6.70 -9.96 8.66
CA LYS A 77 -7.86 -10.86 8.54
C LYS A 77 -8.85 -10.66 9.68
N ARG A 78 -8.38 -10.53 10.93
CA ARG A 78 -9.24 -10.27 12.10
C ARG A 78 -10.00 -8.95 11.98
N ALA A 79 -9.36 -7.93 11.43
CA ALA A 79 -9.99 -6.63 11.19
C ALA A 79 -10.93 -6.61 9.97
N GLY A 80 -11.10 -7.72 9.25
CA GLY A 80 -11.90 -7.79 8.03
C GLY A 80 -11.26 -7.08 6.83
N GLY A 81 -9.95 -6.80 6.90
CA GLY A 81 -9.20 -6.21 5.81
C GLY A 81 -8.88 -7.22 4.70
N LYS A 82 -8.63 -6.71 3.50
CA LYS A 82 -8.27 -7.52 2.32
C LYS A 82 -6.79 -7.36 2.02
N ILE A 83 -6.14 -8.48 1.73
CA ILE A 83 -4.75 -8.49 1.27
C ILE A 83 -4.77 -8.66 -0.24
N ALA A 84 -4.10 -7.77 -0.95
CA ALA A 84 -3.95 -7.81 -2.40
C ALA A 84 -2.46 -7.82 -2.77
N THR A 85 -2.13 -8.38 -3.92
CA THR A 85 -0.79 -8.23 -4.49
C THR A 85 -0.72 -7.00 -5.39
N VAL A 86 0.48 -6.49 -5.64
CA VAL A 86 0.69 -5.36 -6.57
C VAL A 86 0.14 -5.69 -7.96
N ALA A 87 0.29 -6.93 -8.41
CA ALA A 87 -0.27 -7.41 -9.68
C ALA A 87 -1.81 -7.30 -9.70
N GLN A 88 -2.49 -7.82 -8.67
CA GLN A 88 -3.95 -7.73 -8.56
C GLN A 88 -4.43 -6.28 -8.46
N LEU A 89 -3.67 -5.43 -7.78
CA LEU A 89 -3.96 -4.00 -7.65
C LEU A 89 -3.89 -3.30 -9.02
N ARG A 90 -2.90 -3.68 -9.83
CA ARG A 90 -2.69 -3.16 -11.19
C ARG A 90 -3.77 -3.62 -12.17
N GLU A 91 -4.23 -4.86 -12.04
CA GLU A 91 -5.36 -5.38 -12.83
C GLU A 91 -6.68 -4.74 -12.43
N LYS A 92 -6.96 -4.63 -11.13
CA LYS A 92 -8.23 -4.05 -10.63
C LYS A 92 -8.32 -2.56 -10.84
N ASN A 93 -7.21 -1.84 -10.73
CA ASN A 93 -7.20 -0.40 -10.88
C ASN A 93 -5.96 0.07 -11.66
N PRO A 94 -5.94 -0.11 -12.99
CA PRO A 94 -4.83 0.32 -13.83
C PRO A 94 -4.65 1.84 -13.79
N LYS A 95 -5.70 2.59 -13.42
CA LYS A 95 -5.66 4.04 -13.29
C LYS A 95 -5.04 4.52 -11.98
N GLY A 96 -4.85 3.71 -10.93
CA GLY A 96 -4.23 4.27 -9.72
C GLY A 96 -5.10 5.33 -9.00
N GLU A 97 -6.39 5.46 -9.35
CA GLU A 97 -7.27 6.47 -8.77
C GLU A 97 -7.79 6.02 -7.40
N GLY A 98 -7.67 6.87 -6.39
CA GLY A 98 -8.00 6.51 -5.00
C GLY A 98 -6.99 5.57 -4.33
N LEU A 99 -5.86 5.31 -4.99
CA LEU A 99 -4.76 4.51 -4.45
C LEU A 99 -3.76 5.40 -3.71
N ARG A 100 -3.39 4.98 -2.49
CA ARG A 100 -2.41 5.69 -1.68
C ARG A 100 -1.13 4.87 -1.57
N ILE A 101 0.00 5.47 -1.92
CA ILE A 101 1.31 4.84 -1.77
C ILE A 101 1.96 5.30 -0.47
N LEU A 102 2.48 4.33 0.28
CA LEU A 102 3.23 4.54 1.51
C LEU A 102 4.63 3.94 1.38
N ILE A 103 5.64 4.73 1.77
CA ILE A 103 7.07 4.43 1.65
C ILE A 103 7.73 4.54 3.03
#